data_AF-A0A417Y8X1-F1
#
_entry.id   AF-A0A417Y8X1-F1
#
_cell.length_a   1.000
_cell.length_b   1.000
_cell.length_c   1.000
_cell.angle_alpha   90.00
_cell.angle_beta   90.00
_cell.angle_gamma   90.00
#
_symmetry.space_group_name_H-M   'P 1'
#
loop_
_entity.id
_entity.type
_entity.pdbx_description
1 polymer ?
#
loop_
_entity_poly.entity_id
_entity_poly.type
_entity_poly.pdbx_seq_one_letter_code
_entity_poly.pdbx_strand_id
1 'polypeptide(L)'
;MPKEALPNGDARTDDDNTGDAPVGPRRRVSEMQAKLHRWAAADPGRRFDDLFNLVHDPATLIVAWDRVATNRGAKTAGSDGWTVPRIEAEVGVTRFLDDLRMQIKSGEFRPQPVRERKIPKPGGSGKVRRLGIPTVADRVVQAALKLVLEPIFEADFEPVSYGFRPERRAHDAIAEIHKFGTQGYRWVLDADIEACFDSIDHVALMDRVRGRVKDKRVLRLVKAFLKAGILTELGDYEDTGTGTPQGGILSPLLANIALSVLDEHLHAGWKPDGPMSTSYRRQVRKRKDLPNWRLVRYADDFVVLTDGTDQHLTELREEIAQVLAPLGLRFSATKTRIVHMSQGFDFLGFRIQWKRKRGTNKWYVYTFIADRPFRSVKAKIRALTPRTSQHDLRALLIRINQITRGWTNYFKHAIAQRTFSKLQHYTWWRIVRMMRTRHRWKWKDIRRWLTDHTGRWHPISADGIDLFNPETIPITRYRYRGNQIPNPWVSAA
;
A
#
# COMPACT_ATOMS: atom_id res chain seq x y z
N MET A 1 28.51 -10.99 19.96
CA MET A 1 28.32 -9.59 20.44
C MET A 1 29.43 -8.73 19.82
N PRO A 2 29.17 -7.50 19.35
CA PRO A 2 27.86 -6.83 19.21
C PRO A 2 27.58 -6.15 17.83
N LYS A 3 26.28 -5.86 17.61
CA LYS A 3 25.64 -4.73 16.85
C LYS A 3 25.76 -4.69 15.31
N GLU A 4 24.73 -4.49 14.49
CA GLU A 4 23.36 -3.96 14.62
C GLU A 4 22.50 -4.43 13.44
N ALA A 5 21.29 -4.93 13.73
CA ALA A 5 20.21 -5.13 12.77
C ALA A 5 18.98 -4.39 13.32
N LEU A 6 18.44 -3.43 12.56
CA LEU A 6 17.25 -2.66 12.92
C LEU A 6 15.96 -3.44 12.55
N PRO A 7 15.01 -3.65 13.48
CA PRO A 7 13.69 -4.20 13.16
C PRO A 7 12.68 -3.08 12.87
N ASN A 8 11.85 -3.32 11.85
CA ASN A 8 10.55 -2.67 11.72
C ASN A 8 9.58 -3.33 12.71
N GLY A 9 8.85 -2.53 13.48
CA GLY A 9 7.73 -2.98 14.29
C GLY A 9 7.75 -2.28 15.63
N ASP A 10 6.89 -1.27 15.77
CA ASP A 10 6.48 -0.74 17.06
C ASP A 10 6.00 -1.91 17.95
N ALA A 11 6.79 -2.22 18.97
CA ALA A 11 6.41 -3.05 20.10
C ALA A 11 6.52 -2.18 21.34
N ARG A 12 5.42 -2.09 22.08
CA ARG A 12 5.29 -1.38 23.35
C ARG A 12 6.28 -1.95 24.35
N THR A 13 7.05 -1.08 24.99
CA THR A 13 7.70 -1.37 26.27
C THR A 13 6.82 -0.75 27.34
N ASP A 14 6.06 -1.59 28.03
CA ASP A 14 5.38 -1.26 29.27
C ASP A 14 6.46 -1.16 30.36
N ASP A 15 6.76 0.06 30.79
CA ASP A 15 7.39 0.31 32.09
C ASP A 15 6.37 1.10 32.91
N ASP A 16 5.63 0.37 33.75
CA ASP A 16 4.90 0.90 34.89
C ASP A 16 5.94 1.34 35.94
N ASN A 17 6.02 2.64 36.20
CA ASN A 17 5.84 3.27 37.52
C ASN A 17 6.46 4.68 37.55
N THR A 18 5.85 5.56 38.35
CA THR A 18 6.27 6.91 38.80
C THR A 18 5.99 8.15 37.92
N GLY A 19 5.02 8.95 38.40
CA GLY A 19 5.14 10.41 38.60
C GLY A 19 5.22 11.31 37.37
N ASP A 20 4.08 11.93 37.02
CA ASP A 20 3.90 13.24 36.35
C ASP A 20 5.05 13.77 35.45
N ALA A 21 5.58 12.93 34.56
CA ALA A 21 6.47 13.34 33.49
C ALA A 21 5.64 13.85 32.30
N PRO A 22 6.05 14.95 31.62
CA PRO A 22 5.29 15.48 30.50
C PRO A 22 5.12 14.41 29.42
N VAL A 23 3.86 14.02 29.18
CA VAL A 23 3.47 13.03 28.17
C VAL A 23 4.07 13.44 26.82
N GLY A 24 5.00 12.63 26.30
CA GLY A 24 5.68 12.94 25.04
C GLY A 24 4.71 13.11 23.85
N PRO A 25 5.06 13.90 22.82
CA PRO A 25 4.16 14.23 21.70
C PRO A 25 3.47 13.02 21.04
N ARG A 26 4.19 11.91 20.88
CA ARG A 26 3.66 10.68 20.29
C ARG A 26 2.55 10.04 21.13
N ARG A 27 2.73 9.99 22.45
CA ARG A 27 1.74 9.41 23.36
C ARG A 27 0.47 10.26 23.38
N ARG A 28 0.61 11.58 23.49
CA ARG A 28 -0.53 12.52 23.43
C ARG A 28 -1.33 12.39 22.13
N VAL A 29 -0.66 12.33 20.99
CA VAL A 29 -1.32 12.11 19.69
C VAL A 29 -2.00 10.73 19.64
N SER A 30 -1.35 9.68 20.13
CA SER A 30 -1.93 8.33 20.16
C SER A 30 -3.20 8.25 21.01
N GLU A 31 -3.20 8.86 22.21
CA GLU A 31 -4.36 8.94 23.11
C GLU A 31 -5.51 9.74 22.47
N MET A 32 -5.20 10.88 21.83
CA MET A 32 -6.17 11.65 21.04
C MET A 32 -6.80 10.80 19.92
N GLN A 33 -5.99 10.07 19.15
CA GLN A 33 -6.50 9.23 18.07
C GLN A 33 -7.39 8.10 18.61
N ALA A 34 -6.98 7.47 19.72
CA ALA A 34 -7.79 6.45 20.40
C ALA A 34 -9.16 6.99 20.83
N LYS A 35 -9.19 8.21 21.37
CA LYS A 35 -10.42 8.90 21.76
C LYS A 35 -11.33 9.20 20.57
N LEU A 36 -10.76 9.76 19.49
CA LEU A 36 -11.49 10.06 18.25
C LEU A 36 -12.10 8.78 17.65
N HIS A 37 -11.31 7.70 17.58
CA HIS A 37 -11.76 6.42 17.05
C HIS A 37 -12.91 5.84 17.90
N ARG A 38 -12.77 5.84 19.23
CA ARG A 38 -13.81 5.35 20.15
C ARG A 38 -15.13 6.12 19.99
N TRP A 39 -15.07 7.44 19.90
CA TRP A 39 -16.25 8.27 19.68
C TRP A 39 -16.89 8.04 18.32
N ALA A 40 -16.07 7.88 17.28
CA ALA A 40 -16.54 7.59 15.93
C ALA A 40 -17.24 6.23 15.86
N ALA A 41 -16.67 5.20 16.50
CA ALA A 41 -17.23 3.85 16.53
C ALA A 41 -18.51 3.74 17.38
N ALA A 42 -18.60 4.48 18.49
CA ALA A 42 -19.76 4.46 19.37
C ALA A 42 -21.00 5.17 18.77
N ASP A 43 -20.78 6.19 17.95
CA ASP A 43 -21.85 6.95 17.29
C ASP A 43 -21.51 7.15 15.80
N PRO A 44 -22.02 6.28 14.90
CA PRO A 44 -21.84 6.40 13.46
C PRO A 44 -22.41 7.71 12.87
N GLY A 45 -23.37 8.35 13.55
CA GLY A 45 -23.96 9.63 13.13
C GLY A 45 -23.18 10.86 13.60
N ARG A 46 -22.20 10.68 14.51
CA ARG A 46 -21.44 11.79 15.09
C ARG A 46 -20.70 12.59 14.02
N ARG A 47 -20.82 13.91 14.12
CA ARG A 47 -20.06 14.87 13.30
C ARG A 47 -19.13 15.70 14.18
N PHE A 48 -17.85 15.72 13.83
CA PHE A 48 -16.80 16.37 14.61
C PHE A 48 -16.59 17.82 14.13
N ASP A 49 -16.67 18.79 15.04
CA ASP A 49 -16.65 20.23 14.74
C ASP A 49 -15.45 21.01 15.30
N ASP A 50 -14.66 20.45 16.20
CA ASP A 50 -13.43 21.07 16.73
C ASP A 50 -12.15 20.28 16.41
N LEU A 51 -12.03 19.81 15.18
CA LEU A 51 -10.85 19.06 14.73
C LEU A 51 -9.66 19.97 14.39
N PHE A 52 -9.91 21.22 14.00
CA PHE A 52 -8.84 22.12 13.56
C PHE A 52 -7.81 22.39 14.66
N ASN A 53 -8.26 22.47 15.92
CA ASN A 53 -7.39 22.61 17.08
C ASN A 53 -6.39 21.45 17.24
N LEU A 54 -6.77 20.24 16.82
CA LEU A 54 -5.91 19.08 16.83
C LEU A 54 -4.90 19.10 15.68
N VAL A 55 -5.25 19.70 14.53
CA VAL A 55 -4.38 19.78 13.35
C VAL A 55 -3.18 20.70 13.59
N HIS A 56 -3.38 21.83 14.28
CA HIS A 56 -2.30 22.78 14.62
C HIS A 56 -1.76 22.63 16.05
N ASP A 57 -2.14 21.57 16.76
CA ASP A 57 -1.55 21.27 18.06
C ASP A 57 -0.04 20.99 17.90
N PRO A 58 0.83 21.56 18.77
CA PRO A 58 2.27 21.37 18.67
C PRO A 58 2.69 19.89 18.67
N ALA A 59 2.03 19.04 19.47
CA ALA A 59 2.37 17.61 19.49
C ALA A 59 2.01 16.93 18.16
N THR A 60 0.86 17.28 17.57
CA THR A 60 0.47 16.77 16.24
C THR A 60 1.47 17.19 15.16
N LEU A 61 1.91 18.45 15.16
CA LEU A 61 2.87 18.96 14.17
C LEU A 61 4.26 18.32 14.31
N ILE A 62 4.72 18.07 15.54
CA ILE A 62 5.97 17.34 15.80
C ILE A 62 5.87 15.90 15.27
N VAL A 63 4.79 15.18 15.58
CA VAL A 63 4.59 13.80 15.09
C VAL A 63 4.45 13.76 13.57
N ALA A 64 3.81 14.77 12.98
CA ALA A 64 3.70 14.93 11.53
C ALA A 64 5.07 15.19 10.88
N TRP A 65 5.89 16.07 11.46
CA TRP A 65 7.26 16.32 11.03
C TRP A 65 8.11 15.05 11.05
N ASP A 66 8.12 14.33 12.18
CA ASP A 66 8.86 13.07 12.32
C ASP A 66 8.52 12.08 11.20
N ARG A 67 7.23 11.95 10.86
CA ARG A 67 6.77 11.07 9.77
C ARG A 67 7.28 11.52 8.41
N VAL A 68 7.43 12.82 8.18
CA VAL A 68 7.96 13.37 6.91
C VAL A 68 9.47 13.23 6.86
N ALA A 69 10.16 13.52 7.97
CA ALA A 69 11.60 13.52 8.09
C ALA A 69 12.23 12.12 8.01
N THR A 70 11.57 11.10 8.56
CA THR A 70 12.07 9.71 8.49
C THR A 70 11.71 8.99 7.19
N ASN A 71 10.84 9.58 6.36
CA ASN A 71 10.43 8.96 5.10
C ASN A 71 11.52 9.05 4.03
N ARG A 72 11.55 8.10 3.08
CA ARG A 72 12.48 8.09 1.94
C ARG A 72 12.40 9.36 1.09
N GLY A 73 11.27 10.05 1.12
CA GLY A 73 11.04 11.33 0.44
C GLY A 73 11.61 12.55 1.14
N ALA A 74 12.24 12.44 2.31
CA ALA A 74 12.73 13.59 3.10
C ALA A 74 13.71 14.48 2.33
N LYS A 75 14.56 13.88 1.49
CA LYS A 75 15.52 14.59 0.62
C LYS A 75 14.93 15.07 -0.71
N THR A 76 13.63 14.93 -0.91
CA THR A 76 12.97 15.35 -2.15
C THR A 76 12.25 16.66 -1.91
N ALA A 77 12.60 17.69 -2.68
CA ALA A 77 11.96 18.99 -2.65
C ALA A 77 10.64 19.01 -3.42
N GLY A 78 9.71 19.84 -2.94
CA GLY A 78 8.48 20.20 -3.66
C GLY A 78 8.75 21.27 -4.72
N SER A 79 7.75 22.10 -4.98
CA SER A 79 7.82 23.25 -5.91
C SER A 79 8.66 24.41 -5.36
N ASP A 80 8.81 24.51 -4.03
CA ASP A 80 9.54 25.55 -3.31
C ASP A 80 11.05 25.30 -3.14
N GLY A 81 11.54 24.13 -3.55
CA GLY A 81 12.96 23.77 -3.42
C GLY A 81 13.42 23.39 -2.01
N TRP A 82 12.55 23.44 -0.99
CA TRP A 82 12.92 23.09 0.38
C TRP A 82 12.95 21.58 0.61
N THR A 83 13.95 21.11 1.35
CA THR A 83 14.08 19.71 1.79
C THR A 83 14.18 19.64 3.29
N VAL A 84 13.90 18.47 3.88
CA VAL A 84 14.01 18.26 5.33
C VAL A 84 15.42 18.62 5.84
N PRO A 85 16.52 18.11 5.26
CA PRO A 85 17.87 18.46 5.75
C PRO A 85 18.18 19.96 5.63
N ARG A 86 17.63 20.63 4.62
CA ARG A 86 17.83 22.07 4.42
C ARG A 86 17.11 22.89 5.50
N ILE A 87 15.89 22.51 5.85
CA ILE A 87 15.14 23.15 6.94
C ILE A 87 15.86 22.93 8.29
N GLU A 88 16.35 21.71 8.53
CA GLU A 88 17.11 21.38 9.74
C GLU A 88 18.39 22.24 9.87
N ALA A 89 19.10 22.48 8.77
CA ALA A 89 20.35 23.22 8.76
C ALA A 89 20.18 24.75 8.72
N GLU A 90 19.23 25.27 7.95
CA GLU A 90 19.12 26.72 7.68
C GLU A 90 18.08 27.44 8.55
N VAL A 91 16.98 26.78 8.93
CA VAL A 91 15.85 27.41 9.65
C VAL A 91 15.75 26.93 11.09
N GLY A 92 16.00 25.63 11.32
CA GLY A 92 15.74 24.94 12.57
C GLY A 92 14.29 24.44 12.65
N VAL A 93 14.13 23.18 13.09
CA VAL A 93 12.83 22.49 13.12
C VAL A 93 11.80 23.21 14.00
N THR A 94 12.20 23.65 15.19
CA THR A 94 11.29 24.32 16.13
C THR A 94 10.67 25.57 15.52
N ARG A 95 11.52 26.47 14.99
CA ARG A 95 11.06 27.71 14.34
C ARG A 95 10.16 27.42 13.15
N PHE A 96 10.56 26.47 12.30
CA PHE A 96 9.76 26.07 11.14
C PHE A 96 8.36 25.59 11.56
N LEU A 97 8.25 24.77 12.60
CA LEU A 97 6.96 24.27 13.08
C LEU A 97 6.12 25.34 13.76
N ASP A 98 6.74 26.27 14.50
CA ASP A 98 6.04 27.40 15.11
C ASP A 98 5.47 28.36 14.05
N ASP A 99 6.27 28.70 13.04
CA ASP A 99 5.83 29.54 11.90
C ASP A 99 4.68 28.85 11.15
N LEU A 100 4.83 27.56 10.83
CA LEU A 100 3.79 26.78 10.17
C LEU A 100 2.52 26.71 11.02
N ARG A 101 2.66 26.52 12.33
CA ARG A 101 1.53 26.52 13.26
C ARG A 101 0.79 27.86 13.26
N MET A 102 1.50 28.97 13.30
CA MET A 102 0.90 30.31 13.27
C MET A 102 0.10 30.52 11.98
N GLN A 103 0.66 30.15 10.82
CA GLN A 103 -0.02 30.24 9.52
C GLN A 103 -1.29 29.38 9.44
N ILE A 104 -1.26 28.17 10.00
CA ILE A 104 -2.45 27.32 10.06
C ILE A 104 -3.48 27.97 10.99
N LYS A 105 -3.08 28.38 12.18
CA LYS A 105 -3.98 28.96 13.20
C LYS A 105 -4.64 30.24 12.73
N SER A 106 -3.92 31.12 12.03
CA SER A 106 -4.45 32.35 11.41
C SER A 106 -5.34 32.08 10.20
N GLY A 107 -5.21 30.89 9.58
CA GLY A 107 -5.90 30.53 8.34
C GLY A 107 -5.24 31.10 7.07
N GLU A 108 -4.03 31.64 7.20
CA GLU A 108 -3.22 32.18 6.11
C GLU A 108 -2.50 31.08 5.33
N PHE A 109 -2.33 29.89 5.91
CA PHE A 109 -1.73 28.76 5.20
C PHE A 109 -2.46 28.46 3.89
N ARG A 110 -1.71 28.43 2.78
CA ARG A 110 -2.18 28.07 1.44
C ARG A 110 -1.31 26.95 0.88
N PRO A 111 -1.91 25.79 0.56
CA PRO A 111 -1.19 24.73 -0.11
C PRO A 111 -0.54 25.22 -1.40
N GLN A 112 0.69 24.77 -1.66
CA GLN A 112 1.41 25.10 -2.88
C GLN A 112 1.12 24.07 -3.98
N PRO A 113 1.23 24.44 -5.27
CA PRO A 113 1.13 23.49 -6.37
C PRO A 113 2.14 22.37 -6.24
N VAL A 114 1.68 21.13 -6.45
CA VAL A 114 2.54 19.96 -6.33
C VAL A 114 3.48 19.87 -7.52
N ARG A 115 4.76 19.58 -7.29
CA ARG A 115 5.74 19.44 -8.37
C ARG A 115 5.53 18.13 -9.11
N GLU A 116 5.29 18.18 -10.41
CA GLU A 116 5.13 17.00 -11.24
C GLU A 116 6.45 16.21 -11.32
N ARG A 117 6.32 14.88 -11.27
CA ARG A 117 7.38 13.95 -11.62
C ARG A 117 6.80 12.76 -12.37
N LYS A 118 7.25 12.55 -13.61
CA LYS A 118 6.82 11.41 -14.43
C LYS A 118 7.63 10.16 -14.07
N ILE A 119 6.95 9.09 -13.67
CA ILE A 119 7.55 7.78 -13.41
C ILE A 119 6.96 6.73 -14.36
N PRO A 120 7.77 5.92 -15.07
CA PRO A 120 7.25 4.87 -15.93
C PRO A 120 6.34 3.90 -15.16
N LYS A 121 5.16 3.57 -15.70
CA LYS A 121 4.33 2.52 -15.09
C LYS A 121 5.08 1.19 -15.14
N PRO A 122 5.00 0.36 -14.08
CA PRO A 122 5.63 -0.95 -14.10
C PRO A 122 5.10 -1.77 -15.29
N GLY A 123 5.95 -2.49 -16.03
CA GLY A 123 5.50 -3.43 -17.07
C GLY A 123 5.68 -2.99 -18.52
N GLY A 124 6.29 -1.83 -18.79
CA GLY A 124 6.80 -1.49 -20.14
C GLY A 124 5.73 -1.07 -21.15
N SER A 125 4.53 -0.71 -20.71
CA SER A 125 3.43 -0.26 -21.57
C SER A 125 3.65 1.13 -22.22
N GLY A 126 4.83 1.74 -22.07
CA GLY A 126 5.13 3.14 -22.47
C GLY A 126 4.44 4.22 -21.62
N LYS A 127 3.30 3.92 -21.00
CA LYS A 127 2.53 4.84 -20.15
C LYS A 127 3.32 5.28 -18.90
N VAL A 128 3.24 6.56 -18.57
CA VAL A 128 3.82 7.18 -17.37
C VAL A 128 2.77 7.36 -16.27
N ARG A 129 3.22 7.40 -15.02
CA ARG A 129 2.47 7.79 -13.83
C ARG A 129 2.96 9.18 -13.45
N ARG A 130 2.06 10.17 -13.48
CA ARG A 130 2.33 11.52 -12.98
C ARG A 130 2.26 11.45 -11.45
N LEU A 131 3.32 11.85 -10.77
CA LEU A 131 3.34 12.02 -9.32
C LEU A 131 3.42 13.51 -9.00
N GLY A 132 2.62 13.95 -8.04
CA GLY A 132 2.75 15.27 -7.43
C GLY A 132 3.57 15.17 -6.16
N ILE A 133 4.67 15.91 -6.08
CA ILE A 133 5.52 16.02 -4.88
C ILE A 133 5.19 17.35 -4.19
N PRO A 134 4.47 17.34 -3.05
CA PRO A 134 4.18 18.56 -2.32
C PRO A 134 5.43 19.12 -1.62
N THR A 135 5.35 20.37 -1.18
CA THR A 135 6.39 21.01 -0.35
C THR A 135 6.57 20.29 0.98
N VAL A 136 7.64 20.58 1.73
CA VAL A 136 7.79 20.01 3.08
C VAL A 136 6.66 20.50 4.00
N ALA A 137 6.32 21.79 3.95
CA ALA A 137 5.22 22.36 4.71
C ALA A 137 3.88 21.65 4.40
N ASP A 138 3.53 21.50 3.12
CA ASP A 138 2.33 20.78 2.71
C ASP A 138 2.30 19.35 3.21
N ARG A 139 3.43 18.64 3.16
CA ARG A 139 3.53 17.26 3.67
C ARG A 139 3.30 17.20 5.17
N VAL A 140 3.85 18.12 5.95
CA VAL A 140 3.63 18.18 7.41
C VAL A 140 2.14 18.43 7.70
N VAL A 141 1.52 19.41 7.03
CA VAL A 141 0.10 19.71 7.25
C VAL A 141 -0.80 18.56 6.80
N GLN A 142 -0.51 17.91 5.67
CA GLN A 142 -1.24 16.70 5.24
C GLN A 142 -1.06 15.54 6.21
N ALA A 143 0.13 15.36 6.79
CA ALA A 143 0.40 14.35 7.80
C ALA A 143 -0.36 14.64 9.11
N ALA A 144 -0.45 15.91 9.51
CA ALA A 144 -1.25 16.35 10.66
C ALA A 144 -2.75 16.11 10.43
N LEU A 145 -3.28 16.49 9.26
CA LEU A 145 -4.65 16.17 8.85
C LEU A 145 -4.90 14.66 8.88
N LYS A 146 -3.97 13.87 8.34
CA LYS A 146 -4.09 12.42 8.35
C LYS A 146 -4.13 11.87 9.78
N LEU A 147 -3.27 12.34 10.69
CA LEU A 147 -3.28 11.93 12.09
C LEU A 147 -4.65 12.16 12.75
N VAL A 148 -5.32 13.25 12.44
CA VAL A 148 -6.62 13.61 13.02
C VAL A 148 -7.80 12.87 12.34
N LEU A 149 -7.78 12.76 11.01
CA LEU A 149 -8.91 12.23 10.24
C LEU A 149 -8.93 10.69 10.15
N GLU A 150 -7.76 10.05 10.06
CA GLU A 150 -7.65 8.59 9.89
C GLU A 150 -8.39 7.78 10.98
N PRO A 151 -8.29 8.09 12.30
CA PRO A 151 -9.03 7.33 13.32
C PRO A 151 -10.56 7.46 13.20
N ILE A 152 -11.06 8.59 12.69
CA ILE A 152 -12.50 8.84 12.53
C ILE A 152 -13.03 7.97 11.40
N PHE A 153 -12.42 8.04 10.21
CA PHE A 153 -12.90 7.30 9.04
C PHE A 153 -12.58 5.81 9.10
N GLU A 154 -11.51 5.39 9.78
CA GLU A 154 -11.22 3.96 9.97
C GLU A 154 -12.33 3.24 10.75
N ALA A 155 -13.07 3.95 11.62
CA ALA A 155 -14.23 3.39 12.32
C ALA A 155 -15.38 3.01 11.37
N ASP A 156 -15.49 3.70 10.23
CA ASP A 156 -16.59 3.52 9.28
C ASP A 156 -16.22 2.54 8.15
N PHE A 157 -14.92 2.32 7.91
CA PHE A 157 -14.47 1.48 6.80
C PHE A 157 -14.76 0.00 6.98
N GLU A 158 -15.46 -0.57 6.00
CA GLU A 158 -15.81 -1.98 5.95
C GLU A 158 -14.59 -2.92 5.94
N PRO A 159 -14.69 -4.14 6.50
CA PRO A 159 -13.56 -5.05 6.65
C PRO A 159 -13.01 -5.61 5.33
N VAL A 160 -13.73 -5.42 4.21
CA VAL A 160 -13.38 -5.88 2.86
C VAL A 160 -12.34 -5.01 2.14
N SER A 161 -12.03 -3.84 2.70
CA SER A 161 -11.00 -2.93 2.19
C SER A 161 -9.69 -3.06 2.95
N TYR A 162 -8.58 -3.23 2.22
CA TYR A 162 -7.26 -3.50 2.79
C TYR A 162 -6.20 -2.43 2.47
N GLY A 163 -6.30 -1.78 1.32
CA GLY A 163 -5.26 -0.87 0.83
C GLY A 163 -5.17 0.40 1.66
N PHE A 164 -3.93 0.85 1.94
CA PHE A 164 -3.63 2.10 2.66
C PHE A 164 -4.22 2.26 4.06
N ARG A 165 -4.62 1.15 4.69
CA ARG A 165 -5.17 1.13 6.04
C ARG A 165 -4.15 0.58 7.04
N PRO A 166 -4.18 1.03 8.30
CA PRO A 166 -3.27 0.54 9.33
C PRO A 166 -3.43 -0.97 9.54
N GLU A 167 -2.31 -1.66 9.76
CA GLU A 167 -2.22 -3.10 10.10
C GLU A 167 -2.83 -4.11 9.09
N ARG A 168 -3.31 -3.62 7.95
CA ARG A 168 -3.84 -4.40 6.83
C ARG A 168 -2.80 -4.53 5.73
N ARG A 169 -2.52 -5.77 5.31
CA ARG A 169 -1.49 -6.10 4.32
C ARG A 169 -2.12 -6.68 3.06
N ALA A 170 -1.40 -6.61 1.93
CA ALA A 170 -1.81 -7.27 0.69
C ALA A 170 -2.09 -8.77 0.89
N HIS A 171 -1.33 -9.43 1.77
CA HIS A 171 -1.53 -10.84 2.11
C HIS A 171 -2.87 -11.13 2.78
N ASP A 172 -3.46 -10.19 3.51
CA ASP A 172 -4.79 -10.35 4.11
C ASP A 172 -5.86 -10.47 3.02
N ALA A 173 -5.80 -9.61 2.01
CA ALA A 173 -6.68 -9.67 0.83
C ALA A 173 -6.53 -11.00 0.07
N ILE A 174 -5.29 -11.44 -0.16
CA ILE A 174 -5.01 -12.73 -0.84
C ILE A 174 -5.54 -13.93 -0.02
N ALA A 175 -5.40 -13.88 1.30
CA ALA A 175 -5.91 -14.93 2.18
C ALA A 175 -7.44 -14.98 2.20
N GLU A 176 -8.12 -13.83 2.10
CA GLU A 176 -9.57 -13.77 1.95
C GLU A 176 -10.04 -14.40 0.64
N ILE A 177 -9.39 -14.07 -0.48
CA ILE A 177 -9.69 -14.69 -1.78
C ILE A 177 -9.49 -16.20 -1.70
N HIS A 178 -8.40 -16.64 -1.10
CA HIS A 178 -8.12 -18.07 -0.93
C HIS A 178 -9.22 -18.76 -0.10
N LYS A 179 -9.70 -18.13 0.98
CA LYS A 179 -10.77 -18.66 1.83
C LYS A 179 -12.08 -18.82 1.06
N PHE A 180 -12.59 -17.74 0.47
CA PHE A 180 -13.87 -17.77 -0.24
C PHE A 180 -13.81 -18.61 -1.51
N GLY A 181 -12.67 -18.56 -2.23
CA GLY A 181 -12.39 -19.49 -3.30
C GLY A 181 -12.57 -20.92 -2.81
N THR A 182 -11.89 -21.34 -1.75
CA THR A 182 -12.03 -22.69 -1.17
C THR A 182 -13.48 -23.07 -0.82
N GLN A 183 -14.31 -22.09 -0.45
CA GLN A 183 -15.74 -22.26 -0.12
C GLN A 183 -16.68 -22.31 -1.34
N GLY A 184 -16.15 -22.28 -2.57
CA GLY A 184 -16.92 -22.42 -3.79
C GLY A 184 -17.21 -21.12 -4.54
N TYR A 185 -16.63 -20.00 -4.12
CA TYR A 185 -16.77 -18.73 -4.84
C TYR A 185 -15.77 -18.72 -6.00
N ARG A 186 -16.18 -19.27 -7.15
CA ARG A 186 -15.28 -19.63 -8.26
C ARG A 186 -15.33 -18.67 -9.44
N TRP A 187 -16.40 -17.91 -9.59
CA TRP A 187 -16.46 -16.84 -10.59
C TRP A 187 -15.94 -15.56 -9.97
N VAL A 188 -15.11 -14.83 -10.74
CA VAL A 188 -14.38 -13.66 -10.26
C VAL A 188 -14.56 -12.52 -11.25
N LEU A 189 -15.04 -11.38 -10.75
CA LEU A 189 -14.91 -10.10 -11.43
C LEU A 189 -13.55 -9.52 -11.02
N ASP A 190 -12.58 -9.55 -11.94
CA ASP A 190 -11.26 -8.93 -11.82
C ASP A 190 -11.39 -7.49 -12.33
N ALA A 191 -11.52 -6.53 -11.41
CA ALA A 191 -11.91 -5.15 -11.71
C ALA A 191 -10.78 -4.14 -11.44
N ASP A 192 -10.66 -3.18 -12.36
CA ASP A 192 -9.70 -2.06 -12.27
C ASP A 192 -10.43 -0.76 -12.60
N ILE A 193 -10.22 0.28 -11.79
CA ILE A 193 -10.80 1.61 -11.99
C ILE A 193 -9.83 2.46 -12.81
N GLU A 194 -10.33 3.04 -13.90
CA GLU A 194 -9.50 3.89 -14.75
C GLU A 194 -9.11 5.18 -14.04
N ALA A 195 -7.78 5.41 -13.95
CA ALA A 195 -7.19 6.63 -13.40
C ALA A 195 -7.82 7.05 -12.06
N CYS A 196 -8.07 6.09 -11.15
CA CYS A 196 -8.86 6.31 -9.93
C CYS A 196 -8.49 7.59 -9.17
N PHE A 197 -7.20 7.80 -8.90
CA PHE A 197 -6.76 9.00 -8.16
C PHE A 197 -6.99 10.29 -8.92
N ASP A 198 -6.97 10.29 -10.25
CA ASP A 198 -7.05 11.50 -11.08
C ASP A 198 -8.52 11.89 -11.40
N SER A 199 -9.44 10.93 -11.31
CA SER A 199 -10.84 11.07 -11.74
C SER A 199 -11.86 11.30 -10.62
N ILE A 200 -11.48 11.18 -9.34
CA ILE A 200 -12.42 11.35 -8.21
C ILE A 200 -13.05 12.75 -8.24
N ASP A 201 -14.37 12.82 -8.25
CA ASP A 201 -15.10 14.08 -8.15
C ASP A 201 -14.89 14.74 -6.78
N HIS A 202 -14.51 16.02 -6.77
CA HIS A 202 -14.22 16.75 -5.54
C HIS A 202 -15.47 17.02 -4.70
N VAL A 203 -16.63 17.23 -5.34
CA VAL A 203 -17.87 17.52 -4.62
C VAL A 203 -18.33 16.26 -3.88
N ALA A 204 -18.40 15.15 -4.60
CA ALA A 204 -18.79 13.84 -4.05
C ALA A 204 -17.83 13.40 -2.93
N LEU A 205 -16.51 13.54 -3.11
CA LEU A 205 -15.54 13.25 -2.05
C LEU A 205 -15.76 14.16 -0.83
N MET A 206 -15.93 15.47 -1.04
CA MET A 206 -16.12 16.40 0.07
C MET A 206 -17.45 16.18 0.81
N ASP A 207 -18.50 15.72 0.13
CA ASP A 207 -19.76 15.35 0.78
C ASP A 207 -19.58 14.15 1.71
N ARG A 208 -18.81 13.15 1.29
CA ARG A 208 -18.43 12.02 2.15
C ARG A 208 -17.63 12.48 3.37
N VAL A 209 -16.66 13.39 3.18
CA VAL A 209 -15.90 13.97 4.31
C VAL A 209 -16.81 14.76 5.27
N ARG A 210 -17.77 15.53 4.73
CA ARG A 210 -18.74 16.31 5.54
C ARG A 210 -19.68 15.44 6.36
N GLY A 211 -19.89 14.20 5.95
CA GLY A 211 -20.67 13.20 6.67
C GLY A 211 -20.15 12.97 8.10
N ARG A 212 -18.83 13.12 8.31
CA ARG A 212 -18.19 12.96 9.63
C ARG A 212 -17.52 14.22 10.16
N VAL A 213 -17.13 15.15 9.28
CA VAL A 213 -16.46 16.39 9.67
C VAL A 213 -17.36 17.60 9.45
N LYS A 214 -17.69 18.31 10.52
CA LYS A 214 -18.45 19.57 10.50
C LYS A 214 -17.53 20.81 10.60
N ASP A 215 -16.28 20.64 11.07
CA ASP A 215 -15.33 21.75 11.19
C ASP A 215 -15.01 22.38 9.82
N LYS A 216 -15.55 23.58 9.59
CA LYS A 216 -15.41 24.30 8.31
C LYS A 216 -13.96 24.63 7.97
N ARG A 217 -13.08 24.78 8.96
CA ARG A 217 -11.66 25.13 8.75
C ARG A 217 -10.91 23.92 8.21
N VAL A 218 -11.15 22.74 8.78
CA VAL A 218 -10.61 21.47 8.27
C VAL A 218 -11.13 21.18 6.87
N LEU A 219 -12.44 21.32 6.64
CA LEU A 219 -13.03 21.11 5.31
C LEU A 219 -12.43 22.05 4.25
N ARG A 220 -12.19 23.32 4.61
CA ARG A 220 -11.55 24.29 3.72
C ARG A 220 -10.11 23.88 3.39
N LEU A 221 -9.36 23.41 4.39
CA LEU A 221 -7.97 22.99 4.20
C LEU A 221 -7.87 21.73 3.33
N VAL A 222 -8.73 20.73 3.55
CA VAL A 222 -8.81 19.53 2.69
C VAL A 222 -9.16 19.94 1.25
N LYS A 223 -10.17 20.81 1.07
CA LYS A 223 -10.55 21.34 -0.24
C LYS A 223 -9.41 22.10 -0.91
N ALA A 224 -8.64 22.88 -0.14
CA ALA A 224 -7.49 23.61 -0.67
C ALA A 224 -6.41 22.66 -1.19
N PHE A 225 -6.12 21.55 -0.48
CA PHE A 225 -5.18 20.54 -0.97
C PHE A 225 -5.66 19.83 -2.24
N LEU A 226 -6.96 19.58 -2.39
CA LEU A 226 -7.53 19.00 -3.61
C LEU A 226 -7.38 19.95 -4.82
N LYS A 227 -7.43 21.27 -4.56
CA LYS A 227 -7.37 22.33 -5.57
C LYS A 227 -5.99 22.97 -5.74
N ALA A 228 -4.96 22.46 -5.08
CA ALA A 228 -3.65 23.13 -5.04
C ALA A 228 -2.96 23.23 -6.41
N GLY A 229 -3.46 22.57 -7.45
CA GLY A 229 -2.87 22.60 -8.79
C GLY A 229 -1.58 21.78 -8.89
N ILE A 230 -1.03 21.69 -10.10
CA ILE A 230 0.20 20.97 -10.42
C ILE A 230 1.16 21.95 -11.11
N LEU A 231 2.41 21.98 -10.67
CA LEU A 231 3.51 22.61 -11.37
C LEU A 231 4.18 21.55 -12.27
N THR A 232 4.00 21.67 -13.58
CA THR A 232 4.51 20.70 -14.55
C THR A 232 6.03 20.74 -14.63
N GLU A 233 6.66 19.70 -15.20
CA GLU A 233 8.11 19.66 -15.42
C GLU A 233 8.61 20.78 -16.36
N LEU A 234 7.71 21.40 -17.15
CA LEU A 234 8.00 22.51 -18.06
C LEU A 234 7.86 23.89 -17.40
N GLY A 235 7.37 23.95 -16.16
CA GLY A 235 7.17 25.20 -15.42
C GLY A 235 5.76 25.78 -15.54
N ASP A 236 4.85 25.12 -16.29
CA ASP A 236 3.46 25.55 -16.41
C ASP A 236 2.63 25.17 -15.18
N TYR A 237 1.67 26.01 -14.84
CA TYR A 237 0.68 25.76 -13.79
C TYR A 237 -0.60 25.17 -14.39
N GLU A 238 -1.01 24.00 -13.89
CA GLU A 238 -2.27 23.34 -14.25
C GLU A 238 -3.21 23.27 -13.03
N ASP A 239 -4.46 23.69 -13.21
CA ASP A 239 -5.49 23.56 -12.18
C ASP A 239 -5.99 22.11 -12.04
N THR A 240 -6.30 21.71 -10.81
CA THR A 240 -6.88 20.39 -10.51
C THR A 240 -8.39 20.46 -10.33
N GLY A 241 -9.14 20.23 -11.41
CA GLY A 241 -10.61 20.20 -11.40
C GLY A 241 -11.21 18.92 -10.81
N THR A 242 -10.48 17.80 -10.86
CA THR A 242 -10.84 16.49 -10.32
C THR A 242 -9.63 15.79 -9.72
N GLY A 243 -9.88 14.71 -8.98
CA GLY A 243 -8.86 13.82 -8.46
C GLY A 243 -8.22 14.27 -7.14
N THR A 244 -7.28 13.47 -6.66
CA THR A 244 -6.48 13.71 -5.47
C THR A 244 -5.00 13.63 -5.89
N PRO A 245 -4.15 14.61 -5.52
CA PRO A 245 -2.76 14.64 -5.97
C PRO A 245 -2.03 13.33 -5.64
N GLN A 246 -1.55 12.64 -6.68
CA GLN A 246 -0.92 11.34 -6.53
C GLN A 246 0.49 11.51 -5.95
N GLY A 247 0.64 11.32 -4.63
CA GLY A 247 1.89 11.59 -3.91
C GLY A 247 1.72 12.43 -2.65
N GLY A 248 0.53 13.01 -2.44
CA GLY A 248 0.14 13.58 -1.15
C GLY A 248 0.00 12.51 -0.06
N ILE A 249 0.32 12.89 1.18
CA ILE A 249 0.22 12.01 2.36
C ILE A 249 -1.25 11.72 2.71
N LEU A 250 -2.13 12.71 2.48
CA LEU A 250 -3.55 12.61 2.77
C LEU A 250 -4.35 11.89 1.66
N SER A 251 -3.86 11.92 0.41
CA SER A 251 -4.56 11.40 -0.77
C SER A 251 -5.01 9.93 -0.64
N PRO A 252 -4.21 8.99 -0.09
CA PRO A 252 -4.66 7.60 0.08
C PRO A 252 -5.86 7.45 1.02
N LEU A 253 -5.95 8.26 2.08
CA LEU A 253 -7.10 8.27 2.98
C LEU A 253 -8.33 8.80 2.25
N LEU A 254 -8.21 9.91 1.53
CA LEU A 254 -9.30 10.50 0.75
C LEU A 254 -9.82 9.55 -0.33
N ALA A 255 -8.92 8.85 -1.04
CA ALA A 255 -9.31 7.83 -2.02
C ALA A 255 -10.11 6.70 -1.37
N ASN A 256 -9.73 6.25 -0.16
CA ASN A 256 -10.51 5.26 0.58
C ASN A 256 -11.86 5.80 1.05
N ILE A 257 -11.95 7.08 1.44
CA ILE A 257 -13.23 7.73 1.78
C ILE A 257 -14.16 7.77 0.56
N ALA A 258 -13.65 8.11 -0.63
CA ALA A 258 -14.45 8.05 -1.85
C ALA A 258 -14.92 6.62 -2.16
N LEU A 259 -13.99 5.66 -2.18
CA LEU A 259 -14.26 4.27 -2.55
C LEU A 259 -15.05 3.49 -1.50
N SER A 260 -15.21 4.01 -0.29
CA SER A 260 -16.02 3.35 0.75
C SER A 260 -17.50 3.22 0.36
N VAL A 261 -18.01 4.03 -0.58
CA VAL A 261 -19.36 3.85 -1.15
C VAL A 261 -19.51 2.47 -1.81
N LEU A 262 -18.48 2.02 -2.53
CA LEU A 262 -18.45 0.69 -3.14
C LEU A 262 -18.44 -0.40 -2.06
N ASP A 263 -17.63 -0.20 -1.02
CA ASP A 263 -17.52 -1.15 0.08
C ASP A 263 -18.85 -1.28 0.82
N GLU A 264 -19.48 -0.17 1.18
CA GLU A 264 -20.78 -0.10 1.85
C GLU A 264 -21.85 -0.83 1.05
N HIS A 265 -21.93 -0.56 -0.26
CA HIS A 265 -22.90 -1.16 -1.16
C HIS A 265 -22.72 -2.69 -1.26
N LEU A 266 -21.51 -3.17 -1.57
CA LEU A 266 -21.26 -4.60 -1.75
C LEU A 266 -21.18 -5.38 -0.43
N HIS A 267 -20.84 -4.72 0.67
CA HIS A 267 -20.79 -5.32 2.00
C HIS A 267 -22.13 -5.29 2.72
N ALA A 268 -23.11 -4.47 2.29
CA ALA A 268 -24.42 -4.36 2.93
C ALA A 268 -25.08 -5.73 3.18
N GLY A 269 -25.00 -6.65 2.21
CA GLY A 269 -25.55 -7.99 2.37
C GLY A 269 -24.89 -8.84 3.46
N TRP A 270 -23.67 -8.51 3.88
CA TRP A 270 -22.88 -9.20 4.91
C TRP A 270 -23.07 -8.61 6.32
N LYS A 271 -23.64 -7.42 6.44
CA LYS A 271 -23.95 -6.78 7.74
C LYS A 271 -24.95 -7.63 8.54
N PRO A 272 -25.07 -7.43 9.86
CA PRO A 272 -26.14 -8.04 10.66
C PRO A 272 -27.49 -7.88 9.95
N ASP A 273 -28.30 -8.92 9.96
CA ASP A 273 -29.59 -8.99 9.28
C ASP A 273 -29.58 -8.88 7.74
N GLY A 274 -28.40 -8.78 7.13
CA GLY A 274 -28.23 -8.85 5.69
C GLY A 274 -28.52 -10.25 5.12
N PRO A 275 -28.87 -10.36 3.82
CA PRO A 275 -29.15 -11.63 3.13
C PRO A 275 -27.98 -12.63 3.12
N MET A 276 -26.74 -12.19 3.31
CA MET A 276 -25.52 -13.01 3.29
C MET A 276 -24.79 -13.05 4.64
N SER A 277 -25.40 -12.53 5.71
CA SER A 277 -24.81 -12.42 7.05
C SER A 277 -24.36 -13.76 7.63
N THR A 278 -25.22 -14.78 7.59
CA THR A 278 -24.95 -16.10 8.14
C THR A 278 -24.74 -17.17 7.07
N SER A 279 -24.03 -18.25 7.43
CA SER A 279 -23.86 -19.41 6.55
C SER A 279 -25.21 -20.01 6.12
N TYR A 280 -26.17 -20.08 7.05
CA TYR A 280 -27.53 -20.55 6.79
C TYR A 280 -28.22 -19.69 5.72
N ARG A 281 -28.22 -18.36 5.87
CA ARG A 281 -28.86 -17.47 4.89
C ARG A 281 -28.23 -17.57 3.50
N ARG A 282 -26.90 -17.69 3.42
CA ARG A 282 -26.20 -17.92 2.14
C ARG A 282 -26.58 -19.24 1.48
N GLN A 283 -26.77 -20.31 2.28
CA GLN A 283 -27.27 -21.59 1.77
C GLN A 283 -28.71 -21.49 1.27
N VAL A 284 -29.60 -20.77 1.99
CA VAL A 284 -30.99 -20.53 1.54
C VAL A 284 -31.02 -19.79 0.22
N ARG A 285 -30.21 -18.73 0.06
CA ARG A 285 -30.07 -18.00 -1.21
C ARG A 285 -29.66 -18.91 -2.35
N LYS A 286 -28.64 -19.74 -2.12
CA LYS A 286 -28.16 -20.70 -3.11
C LYS A 286 -29.24 -21.71 -3.53
N ARG A 287 -30.11 -22.17 -2.62
CA ARG A 287 -31.25 -23.04 -2.97
C ARG A 287 -32.32 -22.35 -3.80
N LYS A 288 -32.39 -21.02 -3.74
CA LYS A 288 -33.28 -20.17 -4.55
C LYS A 288 -32.60 -19.63 -5.80
N ASP A 289 -31.45 -20.19 -6.18
CA ASP A 289 -30.62 -19.75 -7.30
C ASP A 289 -30.14 -18.28 -7.23
N LEU A 290 -30.09 -17.71 -6.02
CA LEU A 290 -29.59 -16.36 -5.81
C LEU A 290 -28.08 -16.36 -5.52
N PRO A 291 -27.29 -15.46 -6.14
CA PRO A 291 -25.85 -15.41 -5.94
C PRO A 291 -25.49 -14.93 -4.54
N ASN A 292 -24.40 -15.46 -3.98
CA ASN A 292 -23.66 -14.83 -2.90
C ASN A 292 -22.34 -14.30 -3.43
N TRP A 293 -21.97 -13.07 -3.05
CA TRP A 293 -20.73 -12.45 -3.50
C TRP A 293 -19.87 -11.96 -2.34
N ARG A 294 -18.57 -11.84 -2.57
CA ARG A 294 -17.61 -11.27 -1.62
C ARG A 294 -16.68 -10.29 -2.33
N LEU A 295 -16.70 -9.03 -1.88
CA LEU A 295 -15.73 -8.01 -2.26
C LEU A 295 -14.40 -8.24 -1.53
N VAL A 296 -13.29 -8.06 -2.26
CA VAL A 296 -11.95 -7.89 -1.70
C VAL A 296 -11.30 -6.70 -2.42
N ARG A 297 -11.09 -5.59 -1.72
CA ARG A 297 -10.54 -4.35 -2.28
C ARG A 297 -9.17 -4.01 -1.69
N TYR A 298 -8.23 -3.64 -2.55
CA TYR A 298 -6.94 -3.11 -2.16
C TYR A 298 -6.68 -1.80 -2.93
N ALA A 299 -7.01 -0.67 -2.29
CA ALA A 299 -7.03 0.63 -2.92
C ALA A 299 -8.00 0.66 -4.11
N ASP A 300 -7.51 0.94 -5.32
CA ASP A 300 -8.26 0.99 -6.58
C ASP A 300 -8.43 -0.39 -7.24
N ASP A 301 -7.54 -1.35 -6.95
CA ASP A 301 -7.65 -2.73 -7.42
C ASP A 301 -8.64 -3.51 -6.54
N PHE A 302 -9.66 -4.13 -7.14
CA PHE A 302 -10.59 -4.99 -6.38
C PHE A 302 -11.06 -6.20 -7.17
N VAL A 303 -11.48 -7.21 -6.43
CA VAL A 303 -12.14 -8.38 -7.01
C VAL A 303 -13.44 -8.68 -6.30
N VAL A 304 -14.42 -9.15 -7.06
CA VAL A 304 -15.67 -9.69 -6.52
C VAL A 304 -15.77 -11.17 -6.84
N LEU A 305 -15.82 -12.00 -5.81
CA LEU A 305 -15.94 -13.45 -5.92
C LEU A 305 -17.41 -13.81 -5.78
N THR A 306 -17.95 -14.74 -6.59
CA THR A 306 -19.32 -15.25 -6.41
C THR A 306 -19.36 -16.78 -6.44
N ASP A 307 -20.30 -17.36 -5.69
CA ASP A 307 -20.68 -18.77 -5.79
C ASP A 307 -21.78 -19.04 -6.83
N GLY A 308 -22.27 -17.98 -7.50
CA GLY A 308 -23.21 -18.03 -8.62
C GLY A 308 -22.52 -18.21 -9.98
N THR A 309 -23.07 -17.59 -11.03
CA THR A 309 -22.63 -17.69 -12.44
C THR A 309 -21.85 -16.45 -12.88
N ASP A 310 -21.32 -16.49 -14.10
CA ASP A 310 -20.77 -15.31 -14.79
C ASP A 310 -21.84 -14.26 -15.08
N GLN A 311 -23.06 -14.68 -15.44
CA GLN A 311 -24.19 -13.78 -15.66
C GLN A 311 -24.50 -12.92 -14.42
N HIS A 312 -24.53 -13.54 -13.23
CA HIS A 312 -24.68 -12.81 -11.97
C HIS A 312 -23.58 -11.76 -11.73
N LEU A 313 -22.35 -12.02 -12.20
CA LEU A 313 -21.28 -11.01 -12.13
C LEU A 313 -21.42 -9.92 -13.19
N THR A 314 -21.99 -10.22 -14.35
CA THR A 314 -22.27 -9.21 -15.38
C THR A 314 -23.28 -8.19 -14.86
N GLU A 315 -24.37 -8.66 -14.24
CA GLU A 315 -25.38 -7.80 -13.59
C GLU A 315 -24.76 -7.00 -12.44
N LEU A 316 -24.01 -7.65 -11.55
CA LEU A 316 -23.34 -6.97 -10.44
C LEU A 316 -22.31 -5.93 -10.92
N ARG A 317 -21.64 -6.17 -12.05
CA ARG A 317 -20.72 -5.21 -12.66
C ARG A 317 -21.45 -3.96 -13.12
N GLU A 318 -22.66 -4.09 -13.67
CA GLU A 318 -23.48 -2.94 -14.07
C GLU A 318 -23.96 -2.13 -12.86
N GLU A 319 -24.40 -2.81 -11.81
CA GLU A 319 -24.75 -2.18 -10.53
C GLU A 319 -23.55 -1.41 -9.94
N ILE A 320 -22.37 -2.02 -9.91
CA ILE A 320 -21.14 -1.34 -9.45
C ILE A 320 -20.83 -0.12 -10.32
N ALA A 321 -21.03 -0.19 -11.63
CA ALA A 321 -20.79 0.95 -12.51
C ALA A 321 -21.71 2.14 -12.17
N GLN A 322 -22.97 1.88 -11.82
CA GLN A 322 -23.92 2.90 -11.37
C GLN A 322 -23.50 3.52 -10.04
N VAL A 323 -22.96 2.72 -9.11
CA VAL A 323 -22.45 3.20 -7.81
C VAL A 323 -21.19 4.05 -7.96
N LEU A 324 -20.31 3.74 -8.93
CA LEU A 324 -19.08 4.48 -9.19
C LEU A 324 -19.30 5.79 -9.96
N ALA A 325 -20.34 5.86 -10.79
CA ALA A 325 -20.57 7.01 -11.68
C ALA A 325 -20.70 8.36 -10.94
N PRO A 326 -21.45 8.48 -9.81
CA PRO A 326 -21.51 9.73 -9.04
C PRO A 326 -20.17 10.19 -8.47
N LEU A 327 -19.20 9.28 -8.30
CA LEU A 327 -17.85 9.62 -7.84
C LEU A 327 -16.93 10.06 -8.99
N GLY A 328 -17.43 10.12 -10.23
CA GLY A 328 -16.63 10.36 -11.44
C GLY A 328 -15.80 9.15 -11.87
N LEU A 329 -16.04 7.97 -11.30
CA LEU A 329 -15.23 6.77 -11.51
C LEU A 329 -15.85 5.83 -12.55
N ARG A 330 -14.98 5.18 -13.33
CA ARG A 330 -15.37 4.23 -14.39
C ARG A 330 -14.46 3.02 -14.41
N PHE A 331 -14.99 1.88 -14.85
CA PHE A 331 -14.18 0.69 -15.09
C PHE A 331 -13.20 0.88 -16.24
N SER A 332 -12.02 0.30 -16.10
CA SER A 332 -11.10 0.14 -17.22
C SER A 332 -11.59 -0.99 -18.13
N ALA A 333 -12.08 -0.64 -19.33
CA ALA A 333 -12.63 -1.60 -20.30
C ALA A 333 -11.61 -2.69 -20.72
N THR A 334 -10.32 -2.37 -20.70
CA THR A 334 -9.26 -3.30 -21.14
C THR A 334 -8.78 -4.25 -20.06
N LYS A 335 -9.00 -3.91 -18.79
CA LYS A 335 -8.49 -4.68 -17.65
C LYS A 335 -9.58 -5.38 -16.86
N THR A 336 -10.79 -4.82 -16.86
CA THR A 336 -11.93 -5.39 -16.15
C THR A 336 -12.44 -6.61 -16.91
N ARG A 337 -12.54 -7.75 -16.23
CA ARG A 337 -12.99 -9.01 -16.85
C ARG A 337 -13.64 -9.94 -15.85
N ILE A 338 -14.54 -10.78 -16.34
CA ILE A 338 -15.12 -11.89 -15.59
C ILE A 338 -14.38 -13.17 -15.97
N VAL A 339 -13.88 -13.89 -14.98
CA VAL A 339 -13.07 -15.09 -15.18
C VAL A 339 -13.44 -16.17 -14.17
N HIS A 340 -13.42 -17.43 -14.63
CA HIS A 340 -13.51 -18.55 -13.72
C HIS A 340 -12.14 -18.83 -13.09
N MET A 341 -12.11 -19.09 -11.78
CA MET A 341 -10.88 -19.27 -11.00
C MET A 341 -10.02 -20.45 -11.49
N SER A 342 -10.57 -21.39 -12.27
CA SER A 342 -9.76 -22.45 -12.91
C SER A 342 -8.81 -21.94 -13.98
N GLN A 343 -9.17 -20.87 -14.70
CA GLN A 343 -8.30 -20.21 -15.67
C GLN A 343 -7.19 -19.43 -14.96
N GLY A 344 -7.51 -18.94 -13.76
CA GLY A 344 -6.63 -18.20 -12.87
C GLY A 344 -6.49 -16.74 -13.27
N PHE A 345 -6.37 -15.88 -12.27
CA PHE A 345 -6.27 -14.43 -12.42
C PHE A 345 -5.14 -13.89 -11.56
N ASP A 346 -4.68 -12.67 -11.89
CA ASP A 346 -3.55 -12.05 -11.23
C ASP A 346 -4.06 -10.91 -10.34
N PHE A 347 -3.74 -10.92 -9.05
CA PHE A 347 -4.11 -9.89 -8.08
C PHE A 347 -2.94 -9.59 -7.13
N LEU A 348 -2.58 -8.31 -6.96
CA LEU A 348 -1.47 -7.86 -6.09
C LEU A 348 -0.12 -8.57 -6.31
N GLY A 349 0.14 -8.98 -7.56
CA GLY A 349 1.36 -9.70 -7.96
C GLY A 349 1.32 -11.21 -7.74
N PHE A 350 0.19 -11.75 -7.30
CA PHE A 350 -0.04 -13.18 -7.14
C PHE A 350 -0.97 -13.70 -8.24
N ARG A 351 -0.69 -14.90 -8.76
CA ARG A 351 -1.62 -15.61 -9.64
C ARG A 351 -2.41 -16.61 -8.81
N ILE A 352 -3.73 -16.43 -8.72
CA ILE A 352 -4.63 -17.26 -7.94
C ILE A 352 -5.37 -18.19 -8.89
N GLN A 353 -5.31 -19.50 -8.63
CA GLN A 353 -5.90 -20.50 -9.52
C GLN A 353 -6.50 -21.67 -8.75
N TRP A 354 -7.72 -22.05 -9.08
CA TRP A 354 -8.35 -23.27 -8.61
C TRP A 354 -7.93 -24.44 -9.51
N LYS A 355 -7.15 -25.36 -8.98
CA LYS A 355 -6.52 -26.42 -9.77
C LYS A 355 -6.57 -27.76 -9.05
N ARG A 356 -6.68 -28.84 -9.83
CA ARG A 356 -6.56 -30.21 -9.35
C ARG A 356 -5.13 -30.47 -8.85
N LYS A 357 -5.01 -31.00 -7.64
CA LYS A 357 -3.72 -31.47 -7.11
C LYS A 357 -3.27 -32.66 -7.96
N ARG A 358 -2.07 -32.56 -8.54
CA ARG A 358 -1.47 -33.60 -9.40
C ARG A 358 -1.48 -34.95 -8.68
N GLY A 359 -1.92 -36.00 -9.39
CA GLY A 359 -2.00 -37.36 -8.85
C GLY A 359 -3.20 -37.60 -7.93
N THR A 360 -4.14 -36.66 -7.81
CA THR A 360 -5.36 -36.85 -7.00
C THR A 360 -6.58 -36.26 -7.70
N ASN A 361 -7.79 -36.59 -7.19
CA ASN A 361 -9.03 -35.92 -7.60
C ASN A 361 -9.40 -34.73 -6.71
N LYS A 362 -8.52 -34.34 -5.79
CA LYS A 362 -8.74 -33.19 -4.88
C LYS A 362 -8.37 -31.89 -5.59
N TRP A 363 -9.23 -30.88 -5.45
CA TRP A 363 -9.02 -29.55 -6.00
C TRP A 363 -8.72 -28.55 -4.89
N TYR A 364 -7.77 -27.64 -5.15
CA TYR A 364 -7.37 -26.61 -4.20
C TYR A 364 -7.24 -25.26 -4.89
N VAL A 365 -7.39 -24.19 -4.10
CA VAL A 365 -6.93 -22.87 -4.52
C VAL A 365 -5.44 -22.80 -4.30
N TYR A 366 -4.73 -22.39 -5.34
CA TYR A 366 -3.30 -22.18 -5.31
C TYR A 366 -2.97 -20.72 -5.56
N THR A 367 -1.99 -20.23 -4.81
CA THR A 367 -1.45 -18.88 -4.97
C THR A 367 0.00 -19.01 -5.45
N PHE A 368 0.26 -18.57 -6.67
CA PHE A 368 1.59 -18.52 -7.28
C PHE A 368 2.09 -17.08 -7.38
N ILE A 369 3.37 -16.89 -7.65
CA ILE A 369 3.90 -15.58 -8.04
C ILE A 369 3.51 -15.32 -9.50
N ALA A 370 2.90 -14.16 -9.78
CA ALA A 370 2.60 -13.78 -11.15
C ALA A 370 3.88 -13.49 -11.96
N ASP A 371 3.78 -13.58 -13.27
CA ASP A 371 4.91 -13.41 -14.19
C ASP A 371 5.51 -11.99 -14.12
N ARG A 372 4.66 -10.98 -13.99
CA ARG A 372 5.06 -9.57 -14.02
C ARG A 372 6.02 -9.19 -12.87
N PRO A 373 5.74 -9.49 -11.59
CA PRO A 373 6.70 -9.28 -10.50
C PRO A 373 8.03 -10.00 -10.70
N PHE A 374 8.00 -11.23 -11.24
CA PHE A 374 9.22 -12.00 -11.51
C PHE A 374 10.06 -11.35 -12.62
N ARG A 375 9.42 -10.91 -13.72
CA ARG A 375 10.10 -10.15 -14.79
C ARG A 375 10.68 -8.84 -14.26
N SER A 376 9.95 -8.14 -13.39
CA SER A 376 10.40 -6.88 -12.78
C SER A 376 11.65 -7.06 -11.92
N VAL A 377 11.70 -8.07 -11.04
CA VAL A 377 12.91 -8.30 -10.22
C VAL A 377 14.11 -8.72 -11.09
N LYS A 378 13.90 -9.54 -12.12
CA LYS A 378 14.96 -9.87 -13.09
C LYS A 378 15.48 -8.63 -13.82
N ALA A 379 14.59 -7.72 -14.22
CA ALA A 379 14.98 -6.48 -14.88
C ALA A 379 15.83 -5.58 -13.96
N LYS A 380 15.47 -5.46 -12.67
CA LYS A 380 16.27 -4.71 -11.68
C LYS A 380 17.66 -5.31 -11.50
N ILE A 381 17.76 -6.64 -11.36
CA ILE A 381 19.05 -7.33 -11.23
C ILE A 381 19.87 -7.17 -12.52
N ARG A 382 19.22 -7.24 -13.69
CA ARG A 382 19.87 -7.01 -14.98
C ARG A 382 20.46 -5.59 -15.08
N ALA A 383 19.72 -4.58 -14.64
CA ALA A 383 20.17 -3.19 -14.65
C ALA A 383 21.37 -2.94 -13.74
N LEU A 384 21.49 -3.69 -12.64
CA LEU A 384 22.64 -3.63 -11.72
C LEU A 384 23.85 -4.45 -12.18
N THR A 385 23.66 -5.38 -13.12
CA THR A 385 24.72 -6.27 -13.61
C THR A 385 25.06 -6.09 -15.11
N PRO A 386 25.29 -4.87 -15.64
CA PRO A 386 25.83 -4.71 -16.99
C PRO A 386 27.15 -5.46 -17.15
N ARG A 387 27.41 -6.06 -18.32
CA ARG A 387 28.63 -6.86 -18.54
C ARG A 387 29.92 -6.03 -18.44
N THR A 388 29.85 -4.74 -18.76
CA THR A 388 30.95 -3.78 -18.73
C THR A 388 31.00 -2.98 -17.42
N SER A 389 30.17 -3.34 -16.44
CA SER A 389 30.11 -2.65 -15.14
C SER A 389 31.44 -2.77 -14.40
N GLN A 390 32.01 -1.62 -14.02
CA GLN A 390 33.19 -1.53 -13.15
C GLN A 390 32.83 -1.35 -11.67
N HIS A 391 31.54 -1.37 -11.33
CA HIS A 391 31.09 -1.24 -9.95
C HIS A 391 31.79 -2.25 -9.04
N ASP A 392 32.07 -1.80 -7.81
CA ASP A 392 32.56 -2.65 -6.75
C ASP A 392 31.58 -3.82 -6.49
N LEU A 393 32.15 -5.02 -6.33
CA LEU A 393 31.37 -6.24 -6.12
C LEU A 393 30.63 -6.19 -4.78
N ARG A 394 31.26 -5.69 -3.72
CA ARG A 394 30.63 -5.62 -2.40
C ARG A 394 29.40 -4.72 -2.42
N ALA A 395 29.52 -3.51 -2.97
CA ALA A 395 28.39 -2.59 -3.15
C ALA A 395 27.26 -3.21 -4.00
N LEU A 396 27.62 -3.94 -5.06
CA LEU A 396 26.66 -4.66 -5.91
C LEU A 396 25.92 -5.76 -5.12
N LEU A 397 26.62 -6.57 -4.35
CA LEU A 397 26.04 -7.64 -3.55
C LEU A 397 25.07 -7.08 -2.50
N ILE A 398 25.43 -6.00 -1.80
CA ILE A 398 24.54 -5.33 -0.85
C ILE A 398 23.22 -4.94 -1.54
N ARG A 399 23.30 -4.31 -2.72
CA ARG A 399 22.10 -3.82 -3.42
C ARG A 399 21.25 -4.96 -3.99
N ILE A 400 21.87 -6.00 -4.54
CA ILE A 400 21.15 -7.20 -5.00
C ILE A 400 20.47 -7.89 -3.81
N ASN A 401 21.18 -8.09 -2.70
CA ASN A 401 20.66 -8.74 -1.49
C ASN A 401 19.47 -7.99 -0.90
N GLN A 402 19.51 -6.66 -0.84
CA GLN A 402 18.37 -5.85 -0.38
C GLN A 402 17.12 -6.08 -1.26
N ILE A 403 17.30 -6.10 -2.58
CA ILE A 403 16.20 -6.33 -3.54
C ILE A 403 15.64 -7.76 -3.41
N THR A 404 16.51 -8.76 -3.39
CA THR A 404 16.11 -10.17 -3.37
C THR A 404 15.51 -10.57 -2.03
N ARG A 405 16.05 -10.10 -0.89
CA ARG A 405 15.46 -10.31 0.45
C ARG A 405 14.08 -9.69 0.57
N GLY A 406 13.91 -8.43 0.15
CA GLY A 406 12.59 -7.78 0.17
C GLY A 406 11.56 -8.51 -0.69
N TRP A 407 11.97 -8.90 -1.91
CA TRP A 407 11.10 -9.60 -2.85
C TRP A 407 10.70 -11.00 -2.36
N THR A 408 11.66 -11.78 -1.86
CA THR A 408 11.39 -13.12 -1.30
C THR A 408 10.51 -13.06 -0.05
N ASN A 409 10.77 -12.11 0.86
CA ASN A 409 9.93 -11.92 2.06
C ASN A 409 8.49 -11.56 1.73
N TYR A 410 8.23 -10.81 0.66
CA TYR A 410 6.87 -10.52 0.21
C TYR A 410 6.21 -11.77 -0.41
N PHE A 411 6.92 -12.54 -1.23
CA PHE A 411 6.35 -13.68 -1.95
C PHE A 411 6.42 -15.04 -1.22
N LYS A 412 7.02 -15.12 -0.02
CA LYS A 412 7.17 -16.37 0.76
C LYS A 412 5.85 -17.05 1.14
N HIS A 413 4.73 -16.32 1.01
CA HIS A 413 3.39 -16.82 1.29
C HIS A 413 2.69 -17.49 0.09
N ALA A 414 3.33 -17.46 -1.08
CA ALA A 414 2.89 -18.18 -2.27
C ALA A 414 3.66 -19.50 -2.45
N ILE A 415 3.23 -20.34 -3.39
CA ILE A 415 4.03 -21.45 -3.89
C ILE A 415 5.18 -20.89 -4.72
N ALA A 416 6.27 -20.56 -4.02
CA ALA A 416 7.35 -19.76 -4.57
C ALA A 416 8.68 -20.50 -4.72
N GLN A 417 8.86 -21.68 -4.12
CA GLN A 417 10.18 -22.36 -4.06
C GLN A 417 10.83 -22.52 -5.44
N ARG A 418 10.09 -23.03 -6.44
CA ARG A 418 10.61 -23.17 -7.81
C ARG A 418 10.98 -21.83 -8.43
N THR A 419 10.24 -20.77 -8.13
CA THR A 419 10.51 -19.41 -8.62
C THR A 419 11.73 -18.81 -7.92
N PHE A 420 11.91 -19.09 -6.63
CA PHE A 420 13.09 -18.70 -5.85
C PHE A 420 14.35 -19.37 -6.40
N SER A 421 14.31 -20.67 -6.70
CA SER A 421 15.40 -21.36 -7.38
C SER A 421 15.75 -20.77 -8.74
N LYS A 422 14.73 -20.45 -9.56
CA LYS A 422 14.94 -19.77 -10.84
C LYS A 422 15.57 -18.40 -10.66
N LEU A 423 15.18 -17.64 -9.63
CA LEU A 423 15.76 -16.33 -9.32
C LEU A 423 17.21 -16.45 -8.87
N GLN A 424 17.52 -17.42 -8.01
CA GLN A 424 18.87 -17.69 -7.55
C GLN A 424 19.79 -18.03 -8.71
N HIS A 425 19.39 -19.01 -9.52
CA HIS A 425 20.12 -19.43 -10.70
C HIS A 425 20.35 -18.27 -11.68
N TYR A 426 19.31 -17.46 -11.94
CA TYR A 426 19.42 -16.28 -12.79
C TYR A 426 20.43 -15.27 -12.24
N THR A 427 20.35 -14.95 -10.95
CA THR A 427 21.20 -13.95 -10.29
C THR A 427 22.66 -14.39 -10.28
N TRP A 428 22.90 -15.65 -9.94
CA TRP A 428 24.24 -16.26 -9.94
C TRP A 428 24.89 -16.15 -11.31
N TRP A 429 24.20 -16.58 -12.38
CA TRP A 429 24.74 -16.50 -13.74
C TRP A 429 24.97 -15.08 -14.22
N ARG A 430 24.18 -14.10 -13.77
CA ARG A 430 24.40 -12.68 -14.11
C ARG A 430 25.72 -12.18 -13.55
N ILE A 431 26.00 -12.45 -12.28
CA ILE A 431 27.23 -12.01 -11.63
C ILE A 431 28.44 -12.77 -12.21
N VAL A 432 28.34 -14.09 -12.39
CA VAL A 432 29.41 -14.89 -13.00
C VAL A 432 29.74 -14.41 -14.41
N ARG A 433 28.73 -14.15 -15.26
CA ARG A 433 28.98 -13.63 -16.61
C ARG A 433 29.61 -12.23 -16.60
N MET A 434 29.18 -11.37 -15.68
CA MET A 434 29.77 -10.05 -15.50
C MET A 434 31.26 -10.17 -15.11
N MET A 435 31.60 -11.02 -14.15
CA MET A 435 32.98 -11.25 -13.73
C MET A 435 33.85 -11.86 -14.83
N ARG A 436 33.30 -12.83 -15.57
CA ARG A 436 33.98 -13.40 -16.74
C ARG A 436 34.31 -12.36 -17.79
N THR A 437 33.39 -11.44 -18.07
CA THR A 437 33.66 -10.36 -19.03
C THR A 437 34.65 -9.33 -18.47
N ARG A 438 34.47 -8.90 -17.21
CA ARG A 438 35.32 -7.89 -16.56
C ARG A 438 36.78 -8.32 -16.46
N HIS A 439 37.03 -9.54 -16.02
CA HIS A 439 38.38 -10.07 -15.79
C HIS A 439 38.89 -10.99 -16.90
N ARG A 440 38.13 -11.14 -17.99
CA ARG A 440 38.43 -12.07 -19.10
C ARG A 440 38.63 -13.53 -18.63
N TRP A 441 37.95 -13.91 -17.53
CA TRP A 441 38.09 -15.22 -16.91
C TRP A 441 37.51 -16.36 -17.77
N LYS A 442 38.26 -17.46 -17.84
CA LYS A 442 37.79 -18.76 -18.32
C LYS A 442 37.05 -19.49 -17.18
N TRP A 443 36.38 -20.59 -17.51
CA TRP A 443 35.62 -21.34 -16.50
C TRP A 443 36.49 -21.90 -15.37
N LYS A 444 37.75 -22.24 -15.65
CA LYS A 444 38.74 -22.67 -14.66
C LYS A 444 38.99 -21.60 -13.57
N ASP A 445 39.00 -20.33 -13.95
CA ASP A 445 39.27 -19.21 -13.04
C ASP A 445 38.03 -18.95 -12.16
N ILE A 446 36.82 -19.10 -12.72
CA ILE A 446 35.57 -19.08 -11.95
C ILE A 446 35.51 -20.21 -10.94
N ARG A 447 35.93 -21.43 -11.33
CA ARG A 447 35.98 -22.56 -10.42
C ARG A 447 36.93 -22.25 -9.28
N ARG A 448 38.16 -21.81 -9.57
CA ARG A 448 39.14 -21.38 -8.55
C ARG A 448 38.60 -20.27 -7.63
N TRP A 449 37.79 -19.35 -8.16
CA TRP A 449 37.20 -18.26 -7.38
C TRP A 449 36.05 -18.70 -6.46
N LEU A 450 35.27 -19.72 -6.86
CA LEU A 450 34.05 -20.13 -6.15
C LEU A 450 34.15 -21.49 -5.47
N THR A 451 35.32 -22.13 -5.50
CA THR A 451 35.59 -23.36 -4.76
C THR A 451 36.75 -23.17 -3.81
N ASP A 452 36.63 -23.72 -2.61
CA ASP A 452 37.73 -23.76 -1.66
C ASP A 452 38.80 -24.80 -2.05
N HIS A 453 39.85 -24.92 -1.23
CA HIS A 453 40.95 -25.88 -1.40
C HIS A 453 40.48 -27.35 -1.38
N THR A 454 39.29 -27.64 -0.85
CA THR A 454 38.68 -28.98 -0.83
C THR A 454 37.82 -29.24 -2.09
N GLY A 455 37.66 -28.22 -2.94
CA GLY A 455 36.81 -28.29 -4.14
C GLY A 455 35.32 -28.05 -3.85
N ARG A 456 34.95 -27.66 -2.63
CA ARG A 456 33.57 -27.36 -2.25
C ARG A 456 33.18 -25.96 -2.72
N TRP A 457 32.01 -25.87 -3.33
CA TRP A 457 31.47 -24.59 -3.79
C TRP A 457 31.00 -23.73 -2.62
N HIS A 458 31.39 -22.46 -2.62
CA HIS A 458 30.91 -21.45 -1.67
C HIS A 458 30.13 -20.33 -2.38
N PRO A 459 29.34 -19.54 -1.65
CA PRO A 459 28.63 -18.39 -2.23
C PRO A 459 29.58 -17.38 -2.87
N ILE A 460 29.07 -16.64 -3.86
CA ILE A 460 29.74 -15.45 -4.38
C ILE A 460 29.83 -14.44 -3.24
N SER A 461 31.03 -14.03 -2.87
CA SER A 461 31.27 -13.25 -1.66
C SER A 461 32.29 -12.13 -1.93
N ALA A 462 32.15 -11.00 -1.25
CA ALA A 462 33.11 -9.88 -1.28
C ALA A 462 33.09 -9.16 0.08
N ASP A 463 34.27 -9.03 0.70
CA ASP A 463 34.49 -8.34 1.99
C ASP A 463 33.44 -8.68 3.06
N GLY A 464 33.21 -9.98 3.28
CA GLY A 464 32.27 -10.50 4.27
C GLY A 464 30.79 -10.40 3.88
N ILE A 465 30.47 -9.99 2.64
CA ILE A 465 29.09 -9.98 2.13
C ILE A 465 28.91 -11.12 1.13
N ASP A 466 28.06 -12.08 1.50
CA ASP A 466 27.69 -13.21 0.65
C ASP A 466 26.45 -12.88 -0.18
N LEU A 467 26.40 -13.41 -1.41
CA LEU A 467 25.19 -13.39 -2.22
C LEU A 467 24.08 -14.17 -1.52
N PHE A 468 23.01 -13.47 -1.19
CA PHE A 468 21.83 -14.06 -0.57
C PHE A 468 21.22 -15.14 -1.46
N ASN A 469 20.91 -16.30 -0.87
CA ASN A 469 20.23 -17.40 -1.55
C ASN A 469 18.71 -17.37 -1.25
N PRO A 470 17.85 -16.99 -2.22
CA PRO A 470 16.39 -17.05 -2.12
C PRO A 470 15.80 -18.38 -1.66
N GLU A 471 16.46 -19.51 -1.94
CA GLU A 471 15.95 -20.84 -1.59
C GLU A 471 15.94 -21.11 -0.08
N THR A 472 16.73 -20.34 0.68
CA THR A 472 16.81 -20.44 2.14
C THR A 472 15.57 -19.87 2.85
N ILE A 473 14.73 -19.10 2.14
CA ILE A 473 13.52 -18.54 2.72
C ILE A 473 12.45 -19.62 2.85
N PRO A 474 11.97 -19.93 4.07
CA PRO A 474 10.92 -20.92 4.25
C PRO A 474 9.61 -20.39 3.67
N ILE A 475 8.96 -21.23 2.85
CA ILE A 475 7.61 -20.98 2.38
C ILE A 475 6.65 -21.20 3.56
N THR A 476 5.89 -20.16 3.90
CA THR A 476 4.99 -20.17 5.06
C THR A 476 3.58 -19.82 4.62
N ARG A 477 2.58 -20.58 5.04
CA ARG A 477 1.20 -20.25 4.72
C ARG A 477 0.78 -19.00 5.50
N TYR A 478 0.26 -17.99 4.82
CA TYR A 478 -0.34 -16.84 5.49
C TYR A 478 -1.69 -17.23 6.10
N ARG A 479 -1.89 -16.93 7.39
CA ARG A 479 -3.14 -17.24 8.09
C ARG A 479 -4.18 -16.16 7.78
N TYR A 480 -5.38 -16.58 7.42
CA TYR A 480 -6.51 -15.66 7.27
C TYR A 480 -6.86 -15.05 8.63
N ARG A 481 -6.79 -13.71 8.72
CA ARG A 481 -7.12 -12.93 9.92
C ARG A 481 -8.58 -12.43 9.92
N GLY A 482 -9.21 -12.32 8.75
CA GLY A 482 -10.60 -11.88 8.63
C GLY A 482 -10.88 -10.56 9.35
N ASN A 483 -11.97 -10.51 10.12
CA ASN A 483 -12.36 -9.33 10.91
C ASN A 483 -11.53 -9.16 12.20
N GLN A 484 -10.55 -10.03 12.48
CA GLN A 484 -9.70 -9.98 13.67
C GLN A 484 -8.39 -9.21 13.42
N ILE A 485 -8.33 -8.39 12.37
CA ILE A 485 -7.20 -7.48 12.17
C ILE A 485 -7.32 -6.39 13.23
N PRO A 486 -6.30 -6.17 14.08
CA PRO A 486 -6.37 -5.17 15.11
C PRO A 486 -6.53 -3.79 14.48
N ASN A 487 -7.28 -2.96 15.18
CA ASN A 487 -7.29 -1.54 14.93
C ASN A 487 -6.32 -0.91 15.96
N PRO A 488 -5.34 -0.11 15.51
CA PRO A 488 -4.31 0.45 16.40
C PRO A 488 -4.89 1.30 17.54
N TRP A 489 -6.13 1.78 17.39
CA TRP A 489 -6.80 2.68 18.33
C TRP A 489 -7.76 1.99 19.31
N VAL A 490 -8.01 0.68 19.14
CA VAL A 490 -8.87 -0.09 20.06
C VAL A 490 -8.09 -0.63 21.26
N SER A 491 -6.78 -0.86 21.12
CA SER A 491 -5.92 -1.46 22.16
C SER A 491 -5.19 -0.44 23.04
N ALA A 492 -5.58 0.83 23.03
CA ALA A 492 -4.96 1.92 23.79
C ALA A 492 -5.82 2.35 25.01
N ALA A 493 -6.59 1.41 25.55
CA ALA A 493 -7.41 1.61 26.74
C ALA A 493 -6.71 1.01 27.96
#